data_AF-A0A1J9R4X5-F1
#
_entry.id   AF-A0A1J9R4X5-F1
#
_cell.length_a   1.000
_cell.length_b   1.000
_cell.length_c   1.000
_cell.angle_alpha   90.00
_cell.angle_beta   90.00
_cell.angle_gamma   90.00
#
_symmetry.space_group_name_H-M   'P 1'
#
loop_
_entity.id
_entity.type
_entity.pdbx_description
1 polymer ?
#
loop_
_entity_poly.entity_id
_entity_poly.type
_entity_poly.pdbx_seq_one_letter_code
_entity_poly.pdbx_strand_id
1 'polypeptide(L)'
;MSFTKSSRDISVTSDLLLSAECKQISGHFKRSFVQLDPVLGNADGSFHVEGRDFSKSARNVGLKVENGSAILHASLRKMDGSWQDAAFNLDVIVANRNGSLVIDMSTIQSPDGAVTCDTLETLVDECRQAAEDLKNQIRDQLTRESHGASQSVHTAFKGIAQMQEALNDGAAYADREDFRPEAGHLGFLLSDATGQWSKVEDAVGSASQNIKDFQSTKLHDVIAEIEAAERNIAAKVDSTMLEQKETKIHLESLGDRISQHQEELSTALNQRHEAAVRTISFSIASVLVPFIFIPLAVEASGERAQWDKQATDLENAIRETSCLRDRLDGLQIGLERSLQAANQVSGKCRRLRADVDTLSEELHGLEERIREKKCMMAEYVQTLREAESDGVTALEYSQTLQEGREILQEVLYVRQEFDPEKLHVMLQL
;
A
#
# COMPACT_ATOMS: atom_id res chain seq x y z
N MET A 1 19.91 -0.78 22.52
CA MET A 1 20.10 -1.28 23.90
C MET A 1 19.24 -0.43 24.83
N SER A 2 18.47 -1.05 25.73
CA SER A 2 17.69 -0.34 26.76
C SER A 2 18.60 0.56 27.61
N PHE A 3 18.19 1.81 27.83
CA PHE A 3 18.97 2.77 28.62
C PHE A 3 19.12 2.34 30.07
N THR A 4 18.12 1.64 30.64
CA THR A 4 18.13 1.18 32.04
C THR A 4 19.29 0.21 32.34
N LYS A 5 19.76 -0.56 31.35
CA LYS A 5 20.91 -1.48 31.51
C LYS A 5 22.27 -0.78 31.55
N SER A 6 22.34 0.46 31.08
CA SER A 6 23.60 1.22 30.92
C SER A 6 23.57 2.57 31.61
N SER A 7 22.57 2.82 32.46
CA SER A 7 22.38 4.07 33.19
C SER A 7 22.05 3.79 34.66
N ARG A 8 22.27 4.77 35.52
CA ARG A 8 21.94 4.74 36.96
C ARG A 8 21.31 6.06 37.40
N ASP A 9 20.78 6.10 38.62
CA ASP A 9 20.13 7.29 39.21
C ASP A 9 18.99 7.85 38.34
N ILE A 10 18.17 6.94 37.80
CA ILE A 10 17.08 7.27 36.88
C ILE A 10 15.93 7.89 37.68
N SER A 11 15.50 9.09 37.27
CA SER A 11 14.40 9.81 37.92
C SER A 11 13.64 10.67 36.90
N VAL A 12 12.36 10.92 37.18
CA VAL A 12 11.53 11.86 36.43
C VAL A 12 11.19 13.02 37.36
N THR A 13 11.40 14.24 36.89
CA THR A 13 11.06 15.47 37.62
C THR A 13 9.60 15.88 37.37
N SER A 14 9.09 16.84 38.14
CA SER A 14 7.72 17.40 37.96
C SER A 14 7.47 17.94 36.55
N ASP A 15 8.54 18.39 35.89
CA ASP A 15 8.50 18.96 34.54
C ASP A 15 8.62 17.88 33.46
N LEU A 16 8.47 16.60 33.86
CA LEU A 16 8.50 15.42 33.00
C LEU A 16 9.81 15.26 32.22
N LEU A 17 10.87 15.81 32.80
CA LEU A 17 12.23 15.61 32.35
C LEU A 17 12.77 14.34 33.00
N LEU A 18 13.01 13.33 32.16
CA LEU A 18 13.71 12.10 32.54
C LEU A 18 15.20 12.42 32.67
N SER A 19 15.79 12.11 33.81
CA SER A 19 17.22 12.28 34.07
C SER A 19 17.87 10.96 34.48
N ALA A 20 19.08 10.72 34.01
CA ALA A 20 19.89 9.56 34.41
C ALA A 20 21.39 9.86 34.25
N GLU A 21 22.23 9.12 34.99
CA GLU A 21 23.66 9.02 34.71
C GLU A 21 23.90 7.89 33.71
N CYS A 22 24.27 8.24 32.48
CA CYS A 22 24.43 7.30 31.38
C CYS A 22 25.91 6.96 31.15
N LYS A 23 26.21 5.66 30.99
CA LYS A 23 27.57 5.18 30.71
C LYS A 23 27.99 5.55 29.28
N GLN A 24 29.18 6.13 29.15
CA GLN A 24 29.86 6.44 27.90
C GLN A 24 30.67 5.23 27.40
N ILE A 25 31.07 5.27 26.13
CA ILE A 25 31.98 4.27 25.52
C ILE A 25 33.34 4.26 26.25
N SER A 26 33.78 5.41 26.76
CA SER A 26 34.98 5.54 27.60
C SER A 26 34.86 4.86 28.97
N GLY A 27 33.67 4.41 29.36
CA GLY A 27 33.39 3.80 30.67
C GLY A 27 33.00 4.80 31.76
N HIS A 28 33.15 6.11 31.54
CA HIS A 28 32.70 7.15 32.47
C HIS A 28 31.18 7.36 32.41
N PHE A 29 30.59 7.84 33.49
CA PHE A 29 29.17 8.19 33.55
C PHE A 29 28.98 9.69 33.32
N LYS A 30 28.03 10.04 32.46
CA LYS A 30 27.64 11.42 32.17
C LYS A 30 26.17 11.59 32.50
N ARG A 31 25.84 12.64 33.25
CA ARG A 31 24.44 12.99 33.50
C ARG A 31 23.78 13.51 32.23
N SER A 32 22.62 12.96 31.89
CA SER A 32 21.86 13.30 30.70
C SER A 32 20.36 13.40 31.03
N PHE A 33 19.64 14.09 30.15
CA PHE A 33 18.24 14.45 30.33
C PHE A 33 17.50 14.33 29.01
N VAL A 34 16.23 13.92 29.05
CA VAL A 34 15.35 13.89 27.88
C VAL A 34 13.91 14.20 28.30
N GLN A 35 13.19 14.95 27.48
CA GLN A 35 11.81 15.34 27.76
C GLN A 35 10.84 14.34 27.15
N LEU A 36 9.84 13.91 27.93
CA LEU A 36 8.91 12.86 27.53
C LEU A 36 7.67 13.39 26.78
N ASP A 37 7.22 14.60 27.10
CA ASP A 37 6.03 15.22 26.48
C ASP A 37 6.06 15.35 24.95
N PRO A 38 7.22 15.62 24.30
CA PRO A 38 7.27 15.69 22.84
C PRO A 38 6.98 14.38 22.12
N VAL A 39 7.01 13.24 22.82
CA VAL A 39 6.98 11.90 22.21
C VAL A 39 5.94 10.96 22.83
N LEU A 40 5.32 11.36 23.95
CA LEU A 40 4.23 10.64 24.59
C LEU A 40 2.97 11.51 24.63
N GLY A 41 1.87 10.92 24.18
CA GLY A 41 0.51 11.46 24.31
C GLY A 41 -0.39 10.55 25.14
N ASN A 42 -1.61 11.03 25.36
CA ASN A 42 -2.69 10.27 25.96
C ASN A 42 -3.75 9.98 24.90
N ALA A 43 -3.96 8.70 24.60
CA ALA A 43 -5.04 8.21 23.74
C ALA A 43 -6.04 7.45 24.60
N ASP A 44 -7.16 8.11 24.92
CA ASP A 44 -8.28 7.56 25.70
C ASP A 44 -7.88 6.82 27.00
N GLY A 45 -7.04 7.46 27.81
CA GLY A 45 -6.59 6.89 29.09
C GLY A 45 -5.42 5.92 28.98
N SER A 46 -4.77 5.83 27.82
CA SER A 46 -3.58 5.00 27.57
C SER A 46 -2.43 5.82 27.00
N PHE A 47 -1.19 5.44 27.31
CA PHE A 47 -0.01 6.07 26.72
C PHE A 47 0.07 5.75 25.22
N HIS A 48 0.31 6.80 24.42
CA HIS A 48 0.49 6.68 22.98
C HIS A 48 1.84 7.26 22.58
N VAL A 49 2.68 6.45 21.96
CA VAL A 49 3.97 6.89 21.40
C VAL A 49 3.70 7.72 20.13
N GLU A 50 4.51 8.75 19.88
CA GLU A 50 4.30 9.79 18.86
C GLU A 50 3.12 10.73 19.14
N GLY A 51 2.35 10.45 20.17
CA GLY A 51 1.48 11.44 20.78
C GLY A 51 2.30 12.58 21.41
N ARG A 52 1.62 13.69 21.72
CA ARG A 52 2.24 14.85 22.38
C ARG A 52 1.46 15.25 23.62
N ASP A 53 2.17 15.88 24.54
CA ASP A 53 1.62 16.57 25.70
C ASP A 53 0.72 15.68 26.58
N PHE A 54 1.09 14.41 26.81
CA PHE A 54 0.32 13.53 27.69
C PHE A 54 0.09 14.18 29.07
N SER A 55 1.08 14.95 29.54
CA SER A 55 1.05 15.73 30.78
C SER A 55 -0.20 16.56 31.00
N LYS A 56 -0.75 17.17 29.94
CA LYS A 56 -1.93 18.02 30.00
C LYS A 56 -3.19 17.28 30.49
N SER A 57 -3.18 15.96 30.36
CA SER A 57 -4.29 15.08 30.70
C SER A 57 -3.86 13.93 31.62
N ALA A 58 -2.71 14.08 32.28
CA ALA A 58 -2.14 13.11 33.20
C ALA A 58 -2.07 13.69 34.63
N ARG A 59 -2.18 12.82 35.63
CA ARG A 59 -1.90 13.15 37.03
C ARG A 59 -1.17 11.99 37.72
N ASN A 60 -0.55 12.29 38.86
CA ASN A 60 0.22 11.31 39.64
C ASN A 60 1.33 10.61 38.82
N VAL A 61 2.02 11.37 37.97
CA VAL A 61 3.11 10.83 37.14
C VAL A 61 4.29 10.46 38.03
N GLY A 62 4.76 9.22 37.92
CA GLY A 62 5.89 8.71 38.69
C GLY A 62 6.64 7.62 37.95
N LEU A 63 7.93 7.46 38.29
CA LEU A 63 8.76 6.42 37.73
C LEU A 63 9.01 5.32 38.77
N LYS A 64 8.86 4.06 38.36
CA LYS A 64 9.24 2.89 39.16
C LYS A 64 10.16 1.99 38.35
N VAL A 65 11.22 1.50 38.98
CA VAL A 65 12.07 0.47 38.37
C VAL A 65 11.48 -0.87 38.76
N GLU A 66 10.94 -1.59 37.78
CA GLU A 66 10.32 -2.89 37.95
C GLU A 66 11.06 -3.89 37.06
N ASN A 67 11.58 -4.97 37.66
CA ASN A 67 12.29 -6.04 36.95
C ASN A 67 13.44 -5.54 36.03
N GLY A 68 14.17 -4.53 36.50
CA GLY A 68 15.31 -3.95 35.79
C GLY A 68 14.95 -3.07 34.58
N SER A 69 13.69 -2.67 34.44
CA SER A 69 13.20 -1.72 33.44
C SER A 69 12.53 -0.52 34.09
N ALA A 70 12.67 0.66 33.49
CA ALA A 70 12.09 1.91 33.98
C ALA A 70 10.64 2.05 33.48
N ILE A 71 9.66 1.89 34.37
CA ILE A 71 8.23 1.97 34.07
C ILE A 71 7.68 3.33 34.53
N LEU A 72 7.10 4.07 33.60
CA LEU A 72 6.37 5.31 33.83
C LEU A 72 4.92 4.98 34.19
N HIS A 73 4.47 5.43 35.36
CA HIS A 73 3.10 5.29 35.83
C HIS A 73 2.41 6.66 35.84
N ALA A 74 1.15 6.72 35.40
CA ALA A 74 0.32 7.92 35.49
C ALA A 74 -1.17 7.57 35.46
N SER A 75 -2.01 8.40 36.06
CA SER A 75 -3.46 8.36 35.81
C SER A 75 -3.78 9.28 34.64
N LEU A 76 -4.26 8.72 33.53
CA LEU A 76 -4.59 9.43 32.29
C LEU A 76 -6.11 9.62 32.15
N ARG A 77 -6.53 10.78 31.64
CA ARG A 77 -7.94 11.11 31.44
C ARG A 77 -8.47 10.50 30.14
N LYS A 78 -9.61 9.81 30.21
CA LYS A 78 -10.35 9.28 29.05
C LYS A 78 -11.19 10.35 28.35
N MET A 79 -11.68 10.05 27.15
CA MET A 79 -12.61 10.92 26.42
C MET A 79 -13.93 11.12 27.17
N ASP A 80 -14.40 10.12 27.91
CA ASP A 80 -15.60 10.21 28.77
C ASP A 80 -15.39 11.05 30.04
N GLY A 81 -14.17 11.53 30.27
CA GLY A 81 -13.79 12.36 31.42
C GLY A 81 -13.37 11.58 32.67
N SER A 82 -13.48 10.25 32.68
CA SER A 82 -12.97 9.39 33.75
C SER A 82 -11.43 9.29 33.72
N TRP A 83 -10.83 8.78 34.80
CA TRP A 83 -9.37 8.62 34.93
C TRP A 83 -9.01 7.13 34.97
N GLN A 84 -7.97 6.75 34.24
CA GLN A 84 -7.45 5.39 34.19
C GLN A 84 -5.97 5.37 34.55
N ASP A 85 -5.56 4.44 35.40
CA ASP A 85 -4.14 4.21 35.68
C ASP A 85 -3.50 3.47 34.50
N ALA A 86 -2.39 4.02 34.02
CA ALA A 86 -1.63 3.50 32.90
C ALA A 86 -0.15 3.38 33.29
N ALA A 87 0.50 2.37 32.73
CA ALA A 87 1.92 2.11 32.88
C ALA A 87 2.57 1.98 31.50
N PHE A 88 3.76 2.54 31.32
CA PHE A 88 4.49 2.50 30.06
C PHE A 88 5.98 2.26 30.30
N ASN A 89 6.56 1.31 29.56
CA ASN A 89 7.98 0.97 29.69
C ASN A 89 8.83 1.95 28.86
N LEU A 90 9.62 2.79 29.52
CA LEU A 90 10.48 3.77 28.85
C LEU A 90 11.62 3.12 28.08
N ASP A 91 12.00 1.88 28.40
CA ASP A 91 13.04 1.15 27.66
C ASP A 91 12.70 0.91 26.19
N VAL A 92 11.41 1.05 25.82
CA VAL A 92 10.92 0.88 24.45
C VAL A 92 11.34 2.06 23.55
N ILE A 93 11.37 3.27 24.10
CA ILE A 93 11.58 4.51 23.33
C ILE A 93 12.82 5.30 23.77
N VAL A 94 13.41 4.99 24.93
CA VAL A 94 14.58 5.69 25.44
C VAL A 94 15.81 4.81 25.31
N ALA A 95 16.86 5.35 24.69
CA ALA A 95 18.14 4.70 24.56
C ALA A 95 19.27 5.56 25.13
N ASN A 96 20.32 4.90 25.62
CA ASN A 96 21.59 5.56 25.94
C ASN A 96 22.53 5.46 24.73
N ARG A 97 22.85 6.61 24.11
CA ARG A 97 23.87 6.72 23.05
C ARG A 97 25.08 7.47 23.59
N ASN A 98 26.13 6.72 23.93
CA ASN A 98 27.41 7.25 24.41
C ASN A 98 27.30 8.28 25.55
N GLY A 99 26.52 7.94 26.58
CA GLY A 99 26.30 8.80 27.75
C GLY A 99 25.28 9.92 27.53
N SER A 100 24.47 9.84 26.48
CA SER A 100 23.36 10.77 26.21
C SER A 100 22.06 10.00 26.07
N LEU A 101 21.03 10.40 26.82
CA LEU A 101 19.67 9.91 26.64
C LEU A 101 19.12 10.48 25.34
N VAL A 102 18.60 9.59 24.50
CA VAL A 102 17.92 9.95 23.26
C VAL A 102 16.59 9.21 23.20
N ILE A 103 15.59 9.85 22.62
CA ILE A 103 14.40 9.12 22.17
C ILE A 103 14.79 8.40 20.88
N ASP A 104 14.75 7.08 20.93
CA ASP A 104 15.01 6.20 19.81
C ASP A 104 13.69 5.62 19.33
N MET A 105 13.03 6.36 18.42
CA MET A 105 11.77 5.90 17.82
C MET A 105 12.00 4.92 16.66
N SER A 106 13.25 4.55 16.34
CA SER A 106 13.54 3.61 15.25
C SER A 106 13.00 2.19 15.48
N THR A 107 12.60 1.86 16.71
CA THR A 107 11.91 0.60 17.06
C THR A 107 10.39 0.66 16.80
N ILE A 108 9.82 1.85 16.57
CA ILE A 108 8.38 2.08 16.38
C ILE A 108 8.08 2.74 15.03
N GLN A 109 9.03 3.49 14.48
CA GLN A 109 8.92 4.09 13.16
C GLN A 109 9.01 2.98 12.10
N SER A 110 7.86 2.73 11.47
CA SER A 110 7.85 2.33 10.06
C SER A 110 8.69 3.35 9.29
N PRO A 111 9.58 2.90 8.39
CA PRO A 111 10.56 3.78 7.76
C PRO A 111 9.84 4.93 7.04
N ASP A 112 10.24 6.15 7.43
CA ASP A 112 9.88 7.43 6.84
C ASP A 112 10.07 7.33 5.31
N GLY A 113 8.95 7.31 4.57
CA GLY A 113 8.90 7.10 3.12
C GLY A 113 8.11 5.88 2.63
N ALA A 114 7.58 5.03 3.52
CA ALA A 114 6.70 3.95 3.10
C ALA A 114 5.34 4.49 2.61
N VAL A 115 5.08 4.34 1.31
CA VAL A 115 3.76 4.52 0.71
C VAL A 115 2.75 3.73 1.54
N THR A 116 1.81 4.42 2.19
CA THR A 116 0.76 3.76 2.98
C THR A 116 -0.30 3.18 2.04
N CYS A 117 -1.05 2.17 2.50
CA CYS A 117 -2.19 1.68 1.72
C CYS A 117 -3.15 2.81 1.34
N ASP A 118 -3.36 3.79 2.22
CA ASP A 118 -4.28 4.90 1.95
C ASP A 118 -3.75 5.79 0.82
N THR A 119 -2.43 6.01 0.74
CA THR A 119 -1.83 6.71 -0.40
C THR A 119 -1.90 5.90 -1.70
N LEU A 120 -1.76 4.57 -1.65
CA LEU A 120 -1.96 3.72 -2.83
C LEU A 120 -3.42 3.70 -3.30
N GLU A 121 -4.38 3.62 -2.36
CA GLU A 121 -5.81 3.70 -2.65
C GLU A 121 -6.12 5.02 -3.37
N THR A 122 -5.60 6.14 -2.85
CA THR A 122 -5.74 7.46 -3.48
C THR A 122 -5.14 7.50 -4.89
N LEU A 123 -3.93 6.98 -5.09
CA LEU A 123 -3.27 6.94 -6.39
C LEU A 123 -4.05 6.09 -7.41
N VAL A 124 -4.59 4.95 -6.99
CA VAL A 124 -5.41 4.07 -7.86
C VAL A 124 -6.73 4.74 -8.22
N ASP A 125 -7.37 5.42 -7.27
CA ASP A 125 -8.61 6.17 -7.53
C ASP A 125 -8.36 7.35 -8.49
N GLU A 126 -7.27 8.10 -8.30
CA GLU A 126 -6.86 9.17 -9.22
C GLU A 126 -6.55 8.62 -10.62
N CYS A 127 -5.89 7.47 -10.71
CA CYS A 127 -5.61 6.79 -11.98
C CYS A 127 -6.91 6.38 -12.69
N ARG A 128 -7.85 5.78 -11.95
CA ARG A 128 -9.16 5.37 -12.46
C ARG A 128 -9.95 6.57 -12.97
N GLN A 129 -9.99 7.66 -12.20
CA GLN A 129 -10.68 8.88 -12.62
C GLN A 129 -10.04 9.46 -13.89
N ALA A 130 -8.71 9.52 -13.96
CA ALA A 130 -8.02 10.01 -15.15
C ALA A 130 -8.26 9.13 -16.38
N ALA A 131 -8.41 7.81 -16.21
CA ALA A 131 -8.77 6.90 -17.29
C ALA A 131 -10.21 7.13 -17.79
N GLU A 132 -11.17 7.34 -16.89
CA GLU A 132 -12.55 7.68 -17.26
C GLU A 132 -12.64 9.05 -17.95
N ASP A 133 -11.91 10.04 -17.46
CA ASP A 133 -11.82 11.36 -18.10
C ASP A 133 -11.25 11.23 -19.53
N LEU A 134 -10.21 10.41 -19.71
CA LEU A 134 -9.64 10.12 -21.03
C LEU A 134 -10.66 9.43 -21.96
N LYS A 135 -11.37 8.40 -21.47
CA LYS A 135 -12.43 7.71 -22.24
C LYS A 135 -13.52 8.69 -22.69
N ASN A 136 -13.96 9.57 -21.80
CA ASN A 136 -14.97 10.58 -22.09
C ASN A 136 -14.46 11.61 -23.10
N GLN A 137 -13.23 12.10 -22.94
CA GLN A 137 -12.61 13.03 -23.88
C GLN A 137 -12.52 12.43 -25.29
N ILE A 138 -12.09 11.17 -25.40
CA ILE A 138 -12.02 10.45 -26.68
C ILE A 138 -13.42 10.33 -27.29
N ARG A 139 -14.41 9.91 -26.51
CA ARG A 139 -15.80 9.76 -26.97
C ARG A 139 -16.35 11.09 -27.50
N ASP A 140 -16.16 12.18 -26.75
CA ASP A 140 -16.66 13.51 -27.12
C ASP A 140 -15.95 14.06 -28.36
N GLN A 141 -14.64 13.84 -28.48
CA GLN A 141 -13.89 14.24 -29.67
C GLN A 141 -14.38 13.47 -30.90
N LEU A 142 -14.46 12.14 -30.83
CA LEU A 142 -14.89 11.33 -31.97
C LEU A 142 -16.33 11.61 -32.35
N THR A 143 -17.24 11.82 -31.39
CA THR A 143 -18.64 12.16 -31.67
C THR A 143 -18.74 13.48 -32.44
N ARG A 144 -17.95 14.49 -32.08
CA ARG A 144 -17.96 15.79 -32.75
C ARG A 144 -17.42 15.70 -34.18
N GLU A 145 -16.26 15.09 -34.37
CA GLU A 145 -15.64 14.96 -35.71
C GLU A 145 -16.50 14.07 -36.63
N SER A 146 -17.00 12.95 -36.09
CA SER A 146 -17.96 12.04 -36.73
C SER A 146 -19.17 12.78 -37.30
N HIS A 147 -19.78 13.63 -36.48
CA HIS A 147 -20.97 14.38 -36.86
C HIS A 147 -20.69 15.33 -38.02
N GLY A 148 -19.56 16.04 -37.97
CA GLY A 148 -19.12 16.93 -39.05
C GLY A 148 -18.86 16.18 -40.36
N ALA A 149 -18.17 15.04 -40.29
CA ALA A 149 -17.89 14.21 -41.46
C ALA A 149 -19.16 13.61 -42.08
N SER A 150 -20.07 13.12 -41.25
CA SER A 150 -21.37 12.61 -41.70
C SER A 150 -22.20 13.68 -42.41
N GLN A 151 -22.25 14.89 -41.86
CA GLN A 151 -22.97 16.03 -42.46
C GLN A 151 -22.37 16.45 -43.81
N SER A 152 -21.03 16.49 -43.91
CA SER A 152 -20.35 16.86 -45.15
C SER A 152 -20.59 15.81 -46.25
N VAL A 153 -20.47 14.51 -45.93
CA VAL A 153 -20.83 13.41 -46.86
C VAL A 153 -22.29 13.49 -47.30
N HIS A 154 -23.21 13.71 -46.37
CA HIS A 154 -24.63 13.84 -46.70
C HIS A 154 -24.88 15.02 -47.66
N THR A 155 -24.21 16.15 -47.40
CA THR A 155 -24.30 17.36 -48.23
C THR A 155 -23.72 17.12 -49.62
N ALA A 156 -22.57 16.45 -49.71
CA ALA A 156 -21.93 16.09 -50.97
C ALA A 156 -22.87 15.22 -51.82
N PHE A 157 -23.35 14.10 -51.30
CA PHE A 157 -24.23 13.22 -52.07
C PHE A 157 -25.59 13.83 -52.41
N LYS A 158 -26.12 14.72 -51.56
CA LYS A 158 -27.32 15.49 -51.89
C LYS A 158 -27.07 16.45 -53.07
N GLY A 159 -25.93 17.15 -53.08
CA GLY A 159 -25.54 18.02 -54.18
C GLY A 159 -25.32 17.26 -55.48
N ILE A 160 -24.68 16.09 -55.43
CA ILE A 160 -24.47 15.21 -56.58
C ILE A 160 -25.81 14.71 -57.15
N ALA A 161 -26.75 14.32 -56.29
CA ALA A 161 -28.10 13.91 -56.73
C ALA A 161 -28.86 15.06 -57.41
N GLN A 162 -28.77 16.29 -56.87
CA GLN A 162 -29.37 17.47 -57.49
C GLN A 162 -28.73 17.81 -58.84
N MET A 163 -27.41 17.63 -58.97
CA MET A 163 -26.70 17.79 -60.24
C MET A 163 -27.18 16.75 -61.28
N GLN A 164 -27.36 15.49 -60.86
CA GLN A 164 -27.89 14.44 -61.73
C GLN A 164 -29.33 14.73 -62.19
N GLU A 165 -30.19 15.23 -61.29
CA GLU A 165 -31.55 15.65 -61.62
C GLU A 165 -31.57 16.80 -62.64
N ALA A 166 -30.73 17.82 -62.43
CA ALA A 166 -30.61 18.95 -63.36
C ALA A 166 -30.14 18.52 -64.76
N LEU A 167 -29.25 17.53 -64.85
CA LEU A 167 -28.83 16.94 -66.13
C LEU A 167 -29.92 16.09 -66.78
N ASN A 168 -30.76 15.42 -65.98
CA ASN A 168 -31.88 14.64 -66.49
C ASN A 168 -32.98 15.51 -67.12
N ASP A 169 -33.22 16.71 -66.58
CA ASP A 169 -34.23 17.62 -67.09
C ASP A 169 -33.88 18.17 -68.49
N GLY A 170 -32.61 18.13 -68.90
CA GLY A 170 -32.11 18.30 -70.27
C GLY A 170 -32.28 19.70 -70.89
N ALA A 171 -33.28 20.47 -70.48
CA ALA A 171 -33.63 21.77 -71.05
C ALA A 171 -32.58 22.86 -70.77
N ALA A 172 -31.81 22.73 -69.68
CA ALA A 172 -30.75 23.68 -69.32
C ALA A 172 -29.40 23.38 -70.02
N TYR A 173 -29.25 22.21 -70.63
CA TYR A 173 -27.97 21.70 -71.15
C TYR A 173 -27.98 21.35 -72.64
N ALA A 174 -29.09 21.60 -73.34
CA ALA A 174 -29.25 21.23 -74.76
C ALA A 174 -28.17 21.80 -75.69
N ASP A 175 -27.55 22.93 -75.33
CA ASP A 175 -26.51 23.62 -76.13
C ASP A 175 -25.14 23.70 -75.43
N ARG A 176 -24.93 23.00 -74.30
CA ARG A 176 -23.67 23.08 -73.52
C ARG A 176 -22.70 21.95 -73.91
N GLU A 177 -21.49 22.32 -74.33
CA GLU A 177 -20.38 21.41 -74.64
C GLU A 177 -19.34 21.31 -73.48
N ASP A 178 -19.53 21.99 -72.35
CA ASP A 178 -18.54 22.08 -71.28
C ASP A 178 -19.13 21.76 -69.90
N PHE A 179 -18.60 20.71 -69.27
CA PHE A 179 -18.96 20.23 -67.91
C PHE A 179 -17.96 20.69 -66.83
N ARG A 180 -16.96 21.51 -67.16
CA ARG A 180 -15.98 22.02 -66.17
C ARG A 180 -16.62 22.67 -64.94
N PRO A 181 -17.70 23.47 -65.03
CA PRO A 181 -18.33 24.04 -63.84
C PRO A 181 -18.92 22.97 -62.91
N GLU A 182 -19.57 21.96 -63.48
CA GLU A 182 -20.16 20.83 -62.77
C GLU A 182 -19.08 19.92 -62.16
N ALA A 183 -18.01 19.64 -62.90
CA ALA A 183 -16.83 18.91 -62.42
C ALA A 183 -16.14 19.67 -61.26
N GLY A 184 -15.99 20.98 -61.37
CA GLY A 184 -15.45 21.82 -60.30
C GLY A 184 -16.33 21.82 -59.04
N HIS A 185 -17.67 21.82 -59.20
CA HIS A 185 -18.59 21.72 -58.08
C HIS A 185 -18.57 20.33 -57.43
N LEU A 186 -18.52 19.25 -58.23
CA LEU A 186 -18.37 17.88 -57.77
C LEU A 186 -17.08 17.71 -56.96
N GLY A 187 -15.96 18.23 -57.49
CA GLY A 187 -14.67 18.21 -56.81
C GLY A 187 -14.71 18.96 -55.49
N PHE A 188 -15.32 20.15 -55.43
CA PHE A 188 -15.49 20.87 -54.17
C PHE A 188 -16.27 20.07 -53.11
N LEU A 189 -17.38 19.43 -53.50
CA LEU A 189 -18.22 18.64 -52.58
C LEU A 189 -17.49 17.41 -52.04
N LEU A 190 -16.82 16.65 -52.91
CA LEU A 190 -16.08 15.45 -52.53
C LEU A 190 -14.83 15.80 -51.73
N SER A 191 -14.11 16.87 -52.09
CA SER A 191 -12.92 17.32 -51.37
C SER A 191 -13.26 17.79 -49.95
N ASP A 192 -14.37 18.51 -49.74
CA ASP A 192 -14.83 18.86 -48.38
C ASP A 192 -15.17 17.60 -47.57
N ALA A 193 -15.89 16.64 -48.17
CA ALA A 193 -16.22 15.37 -47.52
C ALA A 193 -14.98 14.56 -47.13
N THR A 194 -14.04 14.39 -48.05
CA THR A 194 -12.73 13.75 -47.81
C THR A 194 -11.99 14.47 -46.68
N GLY A 195 -11.96 15.81 -46.71
CA GLY A 195 -11.28 16.64 -45.71
C GLY A 195 -11.87 16.49 -44.31
N GLN A 196 -13.20 16.44 -44.15
CA GLN A 196 -13.81 16.20 -42.84
C GLN A 196 -13.55 14.77 -42.34
N TRP A 197 -13.54 13.77 -43.23
CA TRP A 197 -13.24 12.38 -42.83
C TRP A 197 -11.79 12.17 -42.43
N SER A 198 -10.84 12.82 -43.08
CA SER A 198 -9.44 12.81 -42.64
C SER A 198 -9.28 13.36 -41.21
N LYS A 199 -10.08 14.34 -40.79
CA LYS A 199 -10.07 14.81 -39.39
C LYS A 199 -10.55 13.75 -38.40
N VAL A 200 -11.53 12.92 -38.79
CA VAL A 200 -11.98 11.79 -37.96
C VAL A 200 -10.84 10.77 -37.83
N GLU A 201 -10.17 10.45 -38.93
CA GLU A 201 -9.02 9.54 -38.93
C GLU A 201 -7.89 10.07 -38.02
N ASP A 202 -7.56 11.36 -38.12
CA ASP A 202 -6.56 12.03 -37.27
C ASP A 202 -6.97 12.00 -35.79
N ALA A 203 -8.27 12.20 -35.49
CA ALA A 203 -8.81 12.13 -34.14
C ALA A 203 -8.72 10.72 -33.56
N VAL A 204 -9.02 9.68 -34.35
CA VAL A 204 -8.86 8.26 -33.98
C VAL A 204 -7.38 7.93 -33.75
N GLY A 205 -6.49 8.43 -34.62
CA GLY A 205 -5.04 8.30 -34.44
C GLY A 205 -4.54 8.94 -33.15
N SER A 206 -5.00 10.15 -32.86
CA SER A 206 -4.69 10.90 -31.64
C SER A 206 -5.22 10.17 -30.39
N ALA A 207 -6.45 9.64 -30.45
CA ALA A 207 -7.04 8.86 -29.36
C ALA A 207 -6.22 7.60 -29.04
N SER A 208 -5.80 6.86 -30.06
CA SER A 208 -4.92 5.70 -29.90
C SER A 208 -3.59 6.08 -29.23
N GLN A 209 -2.97 7.18 -29.65
CA GLN A 209 -1.73 7.66 -29.05
C GLN A 209 -1.93 8.07 -27.58
N ASN A 210 -3.00 8.80 -27.28
CA ASN A 210 -3.30 9.23 -25.90
C ASN A 210 -3.52 8.03 -24.96
N ILE A 211 -4.16 6.94 -25.42
CA ILE A 211 -4.32 5.71 -24.64
C ILE A 211 -2.95 5.07 -24.37
N LYS A 212 -2.10 4.95 -25.39
CA LYS A 212 -0.73 4.40 -25.22
C LYS A 212 0.12 5.24 -24.27
N ASP A 213 0.03 6.56 -24.38
CA ASP A 213 0.76 7.48 -23.51
C ASP A 213 0.27 7.33 -22.07
N PHE A 214 -1.05 7.23 -21.85
CA PHE A 214 -1.62 6.96 -20.52
C PHE A 214 -1.15 5.62 -19.94
N GLN A 215 -1.19 4.54 -20.74
CA GLN A 215 -0.75 3.21 -20.33
C GLN A 215 0.75 3.15 -19.99
N SER A 216 1.59 3.79 -20.80
CA SER A 216 3.05 3.76 -20.63
C SER A 216 3.58 4.72 -19.56
N THR A 217 2.78 5.71 -19.15
CA THR A 217 3.15 6.68 -18.11
C THR A 217 2.37 6.44 -16.83
N LYS A 218 1.18 7.04 -16.69
CA LYS A 218 0.39 7.05 -15.46
C LYS A 218 0.06 5.65 -14.96
N LEU A 219 -0.39 4.76 -15.83
CA LEU A 219 -0.75 3.40 -15.43
C LEU A 219 0.50 2.60 -15.01
N HIS A 220 1.57 2.70 -15.78
CA HIS A 220 2.83 2.06 -15.47
C HIS A 220 3.43 2.54 -14.14
N ASP A 221 3.40 3.84 -13.87
CA ASP A 221 3.89 4.45 -12.63
C ASP A 221 3.10 3.91 -11.42
N VAL A 222 1.77 3.85 -11.50
CA VAL A 222 0.92 3.30 -10.44
C VAL A 222 1.19 1.81 -10.20
N ILE A 223 1.35 1.02 -11.27
CA ILE A 223 1.73 -0.40 -11.14
C ILE A 223 3.09 -0.54 -10.45
N ALA A 224 4.08 0.27 -10.84
CA ALA A 224 5.42 0.23 -10.26
C ALA A 224 5.42 0.60 -8.77
N GLU A 225 4.61 1.58 -8.37
CA GLU A 225 4.44 1.95 -6.96
C GLU A 225 3.75 0.85 -6.14
N ILE A 226 2.71 0.21 -6.67
CA ILE A 226 2.07 -0.95 -6.04
C ILE A 226 3.08 -2.10 -5.87
N GLU A 227 3.86 -2.41 -6.92
CA GLU A 227 4.91 -3.45 -6.87
C GLU A 227 6.02 -3.13 -5.86
N ALA A 228 6.42 -1.87 -5.75
CA ALA A 228 7.39 -1.44 -4.76
C ALA A 228 6.85 -1.61 -3.34
N ALA A 229 5.60 -1.21 -3.10
CA ALA A 229 4.93 -1.39 -1.82
C ALA A 229 4.77 -2.87 -1.45
N GLU A 230 4.35 -3.73 -2.39
CA GLU A 230 4.23 -5.17 -2.18
C GLU A 230 5.57 -5.81 -1.80
N ARG A 231 6.66 -5.45 -2.48
CA ARG A 231 8.02 -5.92 -2.15
C ARG A 231 8.45 -5.49 -0.76
N ASN A 232 8.17 -4.25 -0.38
CA ASN A 232 8.50 -3.73 0.95
C ASN A 232 7.71 -4.45 2.05
N ILE A 233 6.42 -4.69 1.83
CA ILE A 233 5.57 -5.44 2.76
C ILE A 233 6.06 -6.89 2.89
N ALA A 234 6.38 -7.55 1.77
CA ALA A 234 6.90 -8.92 1.78
C ALA A 234 8.21 -9.01 2.59
N ALA A 235 9.15 -8.09 2.37
CA ALA A 235 10.39 -8.05 3.12
C ALA A 235 10.16 -7.84 4.63
N LYS A 236 9.18 -6.99 5.00
CA LYS A 236 8.82 -6.77 6.41
C LYS A 236 8.16 -7.99 7.04
N VAL A 237 7.28 -8.68 6.30
CA VAL A 237 6.66 -9.95 6.71
C VAL A 237 7.73 -11.01 6.97
N ASP A 238 8.66 -11.20 6.04
CA ASP A 238 9.75 -12.18 6.17
C ASP A 238 10.64 -11.90 7.38
N SER A 239 11.04 -10.64 7.57
CA SER A 239 11.81 -10.21 8.75
C SER A 239 11.07 -10.48 10.05
N THR A 240 9.78 -10.18 10.10
CA THR A 240 8.94 -10.36 11.30
C THR A 240 8.72 -11.84 11.60
N MET A 241 8.54 -12.68 10.56
CA MET A 241 8.43 -14.13 10.72
C MET A 241 9.73 -14.75 11.23
N LEU A 242 10.89 -14.25 10.80
CA LEU A 242 12.19 -14.70 11.30
C LEU A 242 12.34 -14.36 12.79
N GLU A 243 12.05 -13.11 13.18
CA GLU A 243 12.06 -12.67 14.58
C GLU A 243 11.09 -13.51 15.44
N GLN A 244 9.88 -13.78 14.94
CA GLN A 244 8.91 -14.63 15.61
C GLN A 244 9.47 -16.05 15.82
N LYS A 245 10.11 -16.63 14.81
CA LYS A 245 10.72 -17.96 14.92
C LYS A 245 11.85 -17.99 15.96
N GLU A 246 12.70 -16.97 15.99
CA GLU A 246 13.77 -16.86 16.99
C GLU A 246 13.21 -16.70 18.42
N THR A 247 12.22 -15.83 18.61
CA THR A 247 11.57 -15.65 19.92
C THR A 247 10.91 -16.94 20.41
N LYS A 248 10.29 -17.72 19.51
CA LYS A 248 9.70 -19.01 19.84
C LYS A 248 10.75 -20.03 20.31
N ILE A 249 11.89 -20.12 19.63
CA ILE A 249 13.01 -20.99 20.04
C ILE A 249 13.52 -20.58 21.43
N HIS A 250 13.63 -19.28 21.70
CA HIS A 250 14.02 -18.77 23.02
C HIS A 250 13.01 -19.10 24.11
N LEU A 251 11.71 -19.00 23.80
CA LEU A 251 10.64 -19.39 24.72
C LEU A 251 10.67 -20.88 25.05
N GLU A 252 10.89 -21.74 24.05
CA GLU A 252 11.06 -23.19 24.25
C GLU A 252 12.29 -23.49 25.15
N SER A 253 13.42 -22.81 24.92
CA SER A 253 14.62 -22.96 25.76
C SER A 253 14.41 -22.50 27.21
N LEU A 254 13.69 -21.39 27.43
CA LEU A 254 13.29 -20.98 28.78
C LEU A 254 12.24 -21.92 29.39
N GLY A 255 11.39 -22.50 28.54
CA GLY A 255 10.59 -23.71 28.73
C GLY A 255 11.32 -24.74 29.57
N ASP A 256 12.34 -25.31 28.94
CA ASP A 256 13.14 -26.41 29.43
C ASP A 256 13.92 -26.05 30.70
N ARG A 257 14.50 -24.84 30.76
CA ARG A 257 15.26 -24.38 31.94
C ARG A 257 14.40 -24.28 33.20
N ILE A 258 13.17 -23.79 33.08
CA ILE A 258 12.26 -23.70 34.23
C ILE A 258 11.86 -25.11 34.68
N SER A 259 11.57 -26.02 33.75
CA SER A 259 11.26 -27.42 34.07
C SER A 259 12.43 -28.10 34.79
N GLN A 260 13.66 -27.88 34.33
CA GLN A 260 14.87 -28.38 34.98
C GLN A 260 15.03 -27.82 36.40
N HIS A 261 14.90 -26.50 36.59
CA HIS A 261 15.02 -25.91 37.92
C HIS A 261 13.90 -26.36 38.87
N GLN A 262 12.70 -26.64 38.37
CA GLN A 262 11.60 -27.21 39.16
C GLN A 262 11.92 -28.64 39.62
N GLU A 263 12.53 -29.45 38.76
CA GLU A 263 12.99 -30.81 39.11
C GLU A 263 14.11 -30.76 40.16
N GLU A 264 15.10 -29.89 39.97
CA GLU A 264 16.19 -29.63 40.93
C GLU A 264 15.66 -29.16 42.29
N LEU A 265 14.68 -28.25 42.30
CA LEU A 265 14.02 -27.76 43.51
C LEU A 265 13.28 -28.89 44.23
N SER A 266 12.56 -29.74 43.50
CA SER A 266 11.87 -30.90 44.10
C SER A 266 12.85 -31.88 44.77
N THR A 267 14.01 -32.07 44.15
CA THR A 267 15.10 -32.91 44.68
C THR A 267 15.70 -32.29 45.95
N ALA A 268 15.99 -30.99 45.93
CA ALA A 268 16.53 -30.26 47.08
C ALA A 268 15.55 -30.26 48.28
N LEU A 269 14.25 -30.12 48.03
CA LEU A 269 13.22 -30.19 49.08
C LEU A 269 13.12 -31.59 49.70
N ASN A 270 13.23 -32.65 48.89
CA ASN A 270 13.26 -34.02 49.38
C ASN A 270 14.50 -34.27 50.27
N GLN A 271 15.68 -33.84 49.84
CA GLN A 271 16.92 -33.95 50.63
C GLN A 271 16.86 -33.15 51.93
N ARG A 272 16.29 -31.94 51.87
CA ARG A 272 16.04 -31.11 53.06
C ARG A 272 15.14 -31.83 54.06
N HIS A 273 14.07 -32.48 53.59
CA HIS A 273 13.17 -33.25 54.45
C HIS A 273 13.90 -34.41 55.13
N GLU A 274 14.70 -35.15 54.36
CA GLU A 274 15.51 -36.26 54.88
C GLU A 274 16.52 -35.80 55.94
N ALA A 275 17.26 -34.71 55.67
CA ALA A 275 18.19 -34.11 56.64
C ALA A 275 17.47 -33.61 57.91
N ALA A 276 16.26 -33.07 57.80
CA ALA A 276 15.45 -32.67 58.94
C ALA A 276 15.03 -33.88 59.80
N VAL A 277 14.61 -34.99 59.17
CA VAL A 277 14.28 -36.24 59.87
C VAL A 277 15.51 -36.79 60.61
N ARG A 278 16.69 -36.81 59.97
CA ARG A 278 17.95 -37.22 60.62
C ARG A 278 18.29 -36.33 61.81
N THR A 279 18.19 -35.01 61.66
CA THR A 279 18.45 -34.05 62.73
C THR A 279 17.56 -34.30 63.95
N ILE A 280 16.26 -34.48 63.75
CA ILE A 280 15.29 -34.79 64.82
C ILE A 280 15.66 -36.12 65.50
N SER A 281 15.99 -37.13 64.70
CA SER A 281 16.34 -38.47 65.20
C SER A 281 17.61 -38.44 66.05
N PHE A 282 18.65 -37.71 65.61
CA PHE A 282 19.89 -37.53 66.36
C PHE A 282 19.70 -36.66 67.60
N SER A 283 18.86 -35.63 67.56
CA SER A 283 18.51 -34.85 68.75
C SER A 283 17.80 -35.71 69.81
N ILE A 284 16.86 -36.57 69.42
CA ILE A 284 16.20 -37.51 70.35
C ILE A 284 17.21 -38.51 70.92
N ALA A 285 18.08 -39.09 70.07
CA ALA A 285 19.10 -40.05 70.49
C ALA A 285 20.19 -39.43 71.40
N SER A 286 20.45 -38.12 71.27
CA SER A 286 21.42 -37.39 72.10
C SER A 286 21.05 -37.33 73.58
N VAL A 287 19.77 -37.51 73.92
CA VAL A 287 19.30 -37.66 75.31
C VAL A 287 19.89 -38.92 75.97
N LEU A 288 20.16 -39.96 75.18
CA LEU A 288 20.70 -41.23 75.66
C LEU A 288 22.23 -41.29 75.57
N VAL A 289 22.83 -40.80 74.47
CA VAL A 289 24.28 -40.84 74.25
C VAL A 289 24.79 -39.51 73.67
N PRO A 290 24.99 -38.48 74.52
CA PRO A 290 25.24 -37.11 74.06
C PRO A 290 26.55 -36.93 73.28
N PHE A 291 27.63 -37.62 73.67
CA PHE A 291 28.95 -37.44 73.04
C PHE A 291 29.03 -37.93 71.59
N ILE A 292 28.14 -38.84 71.17
CA ILE A 292 28.11 -39.38 69.80
C ILE A 292 27.09 -38.62 68.95
N PHE A 293 25.91 -38.33 69.50
CA PHE A 293 24.80 -37.80 68.71
C PHE A 293 24.73 -36.27 68.64
N ILE A 294 25.37 -35.52 69.55
CA ILE A 294 25.44 -34.06 69.44
C ILE A 294 26.22 -33.62 68.19
N PRO A 295 27.43 -34.15 67.90
CA PRO A 295 28.15 -33.82 66.66
C PRO A 295 27.35 -34.17 65.40
N LEU A 296 26.72 -35.35 65.37
CA LEU A 296 25.89 -35.80 64.24
C LEU A 296 24.64 -34.92 64.03
N ALA A 297 24.02 -34.44 65.12
CA ALA A 297 22.90 -33.51 65.03
C ALA A 297 23.33 -32.13 64.50
N VAL A 298 24.52 -31.65 64.87
CA VAL A 298 25.09 -30.39 64.36
C VAL A 298 25.41 -30.50 62.87
N GLU A 299 26.00 -31.61 62.44
CA GLU A 299 26.31 -31.88 61.03
C GLU A 299 25.05 -31.98 60.18
N ALA A 300 24.04 -32.74 60.62
CA ALA A 300 22.74 -32.83 59.95
C ALA A 300 21.99 -31.48 59.92
N SER A 301 22.15 -30.64 60.95
CA SER A 301 21.63 -29.26 60.95
C SER A 301 22.37 -28.36 59.96
N GLY A 302 23.68 -28.55 59.77
CA GLY A 302 24.47 -27.85 58.76
C GLY A 302 24.05 -28.22 57.34
N GLU A 303 23.87 -29.52 57.08
CA GLU A 303 23.33 -30.03 55.81
C GLU A 303 21.95 -29.43 55.52
N ARG A 304 21.06 -29.42 56.52
CA ARG A 304 19.73 -28.81 56.38
C ARG A 304 19.80 -27.33 55.99
N ALA A 305 20.68 -26.55 56.61
CA ALA A 305 20.83 -25.12 56.30
C ALA A 305 21.38 -24.91 54.87
N GLN A 306 22.27 -25.79 54.41
CA GLN A 306 22.79 -25.77 53.04
C GLN A 306 21.69 -26.07 52.01
N TRP A 307 20.86 -27.08 52.24
CA TRP A 307 19.72 -27.39 51.38
C TRP A 307 18.65 -26.30 51.38
N ASP A 308 18.45 -25.61 52.50
CA ASP A 308 17.53 -24.46 52.59
C ASP A 308 18.01 -23.29 51.71
N LYS A 309 19.32 -23.03 51.73
CA LYS A 309 19.95 -22.02 50.88
C LYS A 309 19.84 -22.40 49.39
N GLN A 310 20.12 -23.66 49.04
CA GLN A 310 19.96 -24.12 47.65
C GLN A 310 18.52 -24.04 47.16
N ALA A 311 17.53 -24.39 48.01
CA ALA A 311 16.12 -24.28 47.64
C ALA A 311 15.71 -22.82 47.39
N THR A 312 16.13 -21.89 48.25
CA THR A 312 15.85 -20.45 48.07
C THR A 312 16.55 -19.85 46.84
N ASP A 313 17.79 -20.27 46.56
CA ASP A 313 18.51 -19.86 45.34
C ASP A 313 17.79 -20.37 44.06
N LEU A 314 17.31 -21.62 44.08
CA LEU A 314 16.54 -22.22 42.97
C LEU A 314 15.17 -21.54 42.77
N GLU A 315 14.44 -21.22 43.85
CA GLU A 315 13.18 -20.48 43.78
C GLU A 315 13.37 -19.09 43.14
N ASN A 316 14.44 -18.39 43.50
CA ASN A 316 14.78 -17.10 42.89
C ASN A 316 15.12 -17.25 41.40
N ALA A 317 15.88 -18.29 41.02
CA ALA A 317 16.21 -18.58 39.63
C ALA A 317 14.96 -18.91 38.78
N ILE A 318 14.02 -19.70 39.33
CA ILE A 318 12.73 -19.98 38.69
C ILE A 318 11.93 -18.70 38.50
N ARG A 319 11.88 -17.83 39.51
CA ARG A 319 11.15 -16.55 39.42
C ARG A 319 11.73 -15.63 38.35
N GLU A 320 13.05 -15.50 38.30
CA GLU A 320 13.74 -14.66 37.31
C GLU A 320 13.53 -15.20 35.88
N THR A 321 13.70 -16.51 35.68
CA THR A 321 13.46 -17.15 34.37
C THR A 321 12.00 -17.07 33.94
N SER A 322 11.04 -17.19 34.87
CA SER A 322 9.61 -17.01 34.59
C SER A 322 9.30 -15.60 34.14
N CYS A 323 9.87 -14.59 34.81
CA CYS A 323 9.69 -13.18 34.42
C CYS A 323 10.24 -12.91 33.01
N LEU A 324 11.36 -13.55 32.63
CA LEU A 324 11.90 -13.44 31.27
C LEU A 324 10.99 -14.11 30.23
N ARG A 325 10.38 -15.25 30.57
CA ARG A 325 9.39 -15.93 29.71
C ARG A 325 8.19 -15.03 29.43
N ASP A 326 7.57 -14.46 30.48
CA ASP A 326 6.39 -13.59 30.34
C ASP A 326 6.67 -12.37 29.43
N ARG A 327 7.89 -11.82 29.48
CA ARG A 327 8.32 -10.71 28.60
C ARG A 327 8.44 -11.15 27.14
N LEU A 328 8.99 -12.33 26.89
CA LEU A 328 9.13 -12.88 25.54
C LEU A 328 7.77 -13.29 24.96
N ASP A 329 6.85 -13.82 25.77
CA ASP A 329 5.47 -14.09 25.36
C ASP A 329 4.77 -12.78 24.94
N GLY A 330 4.96 -11.70 25.69
CA GLY A 330 4.46 -10.37 25.32
C GLY A 330 5.02 -9.88 23.97
N LEU A 331 6.32 -10.12 23.71
CA LEU A 331 6.93 -9.81 22.41
C LEU A 331 6.37 -10.68 21.28
N GLN A 332 6.17 -11.97 21.52
CA GLN A 332 5.59 -12.89 20.52
C GLN A 332 4.18 -12.44 20.13
N ILE A 333 3.32 -12.10 21.10
CA ILE A 333 1.98 -11.57 20.83
C ILE A 333 2.04 -10.27 20.02
N GLY A 334 3.01 -9.39 20.31
CA GLY A 334 3.25 -8.17 19.55
C GLY A 334 3.64 -8.45 18.09
N LEU A 335 4.58 -9.38 17.88
CA LEU A 335 5.02 -9.82 16.56
C LEU A 335 3.86 -10.43 15.76
N GLU A 336 3.05 -11.30 16.37
CA GLU A 336 1.86 -11.88 15.73
C GLU A 336 0.86 -10.82 15.26
N ARG A 337 0.60 -9.81 16.09
CA ARG A 337 -0.27 -8.68 15.70
C ARG A 337 0.31 -7.87 14.55
N SER A 338 1.62 -7.61 14.56
CA SER A 338 2.28 -6.90 13.45
C SER A 338 2.24 -7.71 12.14
N LEU A 339 2.41 -9.03 12.22
CA LEU A 339 2.32 -9.93 11.08
C LEU A 339 0.91 -9.95 10.50
N GLN A 340 -0.11 -10.00 11.36
CA GLN A 340 -1.51 -9.93 10.94
C GLN A 340 -1.83 -8.61 10.24
N ALA A 341 -1.37 -7.48 10.80
CA ALA A 341 -1.54 -6.17 10.19
C ALA A 341 -0.84 -6.09 8.82
N ALA A 342 0.41 -6.55 8.72
CA ALA A 342 1.16 -6.57 7.46
C ALA A 342 0.49 -7.46 6.39
N ASN A 343 -0.07 -8.60 6.78
CA ASN A 343 -0.83 -9.47 5.87
C ASN A 343 -2.13 -8.81 5.39
N GLN A 344 -2.83 -8.05 6.24
CA GLN A 344 -4.01 -7.29 5.84
C GLN A 344 -3.66 -6.21 4.82
N VAL A 345 -2.55 -5.50 5.03
CA VAL A 345 -2.00 -4.49 4.09
C VAL A 345 -1.61 -5.16 2.77
N SER A 346 -0.91 -6.32 2.80
CA SER A 346 -0.61 -7.09 1.59
C SER A 346 -1.87 -7.49 0.81
N GLY A 347 -2.92 -7.92 1.51
CA GLY A 347 -4.20 -8.26 0.89
C GLY A 347 -4.94 -7.05 0.29
N LYS A 348 -4.74 -5.85 0.82
CA LYS A 348 -5.21 -4.60 0.17
C LYS A 348 -4.44 -4.32 -1.11
N CYS A 349 -3.10 -4.36 -1.09
CA CYS A 349 -2.28 -4.09 -2.28
C CYS A 349 -2.61 -5.04 -3.44
N ARG A 350 -2.82 -6.34 -3.17
CA ARG A 350 -3.22 -7.30 -4.22
C ARG A 350 -4.57 -6.97 -4.86
N ARG A 351 -5.51 -6.43 -4.09
CA ARG A 351 -6.81 -6.01 -4.62
C ARG A 351 -6.65 -4.79 -5.51
N LEU A 352 -5.89 -3.78 -5.06
CA LEU A 352 -5.55 -2.62 -5.87
C LEU A 352 -4.85 -2.99 -7.17
N ARG A 353 -3.94 -3.97 -7.11
CA ARG A 353 -3.29 -4.52 -8.30
C ARG A 353 -4.28 -5.11 -9.29
N ALA A 354 -5.19 -5.96 -8.82
CA ALA A 354 -6.23 -6.55 -9.66
C ALA A 354 -7.15 -5.50 -10.30
N ASP A 355 -7.48 -4.44 -9.56
CA ASP A 355 -8.27 -3.31 -10.08
C ASP A 355 -7.52 -2.57 -11.21
N VAL A 356 -6.22 -2.34 -11.04
CA VAL A 356 -5.37 -1.69 -12.05
C VAL A 356 -5.15 -2.58 -13.27
N ASP A 357 -5.00 -3.90 -13.07
CA ASP A 357 -4.91 -4.88 -14.16
C ASP A 357 -6.21 -4.90 -14.98
N THR A 358 -7.37 -4.87 -14.32
CA THR A 358 -8.68 -4.78 -14.98
C THR A 358 -8.79 -3.51 -15.83
N LEU A 359 -8.35 -2.37 -15.29
CA LEU A 359 -8.33 -1.11 -16.02
C LEU A 359 -7.40 -1.16 -17.25
N SER A 360 -6.25 -1.83 -17.11
CA SER A 360 -5.32 -2.05 -18.21
C SER A 360 -5.96 -2.84 -19.35
N GLU A 361 -6.66 -3.94 -19.03
CA GLU A 361 -7.39 -4.76 -19.99
C GLU A 361 -8.49 -3.98 -20.71
N GLU A 362 -9.26 -3.16 -19.99
CA GLU A 362 -10.29 -2.32 -20.59
C GLU A 362 -9.70 -1.30 -21.58
N LEU A 363 -8.60 -0.65 -21.22
CA LEU A 363 -7.93 0.32 -22.08
C LEU A 363 -7.32 -0.34 -23.32
N HIS A 364 -6.77 -1.54 -23.17
CA HIS A 364 -6.27 -2.31 -24.31
C HIS A 364 -7.40 -2.72 -25.26
N GLY A 365 -8.53 -3.21 -24.74
CA GLY A 365 -9.71 -3.53 -25.55
C GLY A 365 -10.27 -2.29 -26.27
N LEU A 366 -10.24 -1.12 -25.63
CA LEU A 366 -10.59 0.14 -26.28
C LEU A 366 -9.63 0.51 -27.41
N GLU A 367 -8.32 0.37 -27.19
CA GLU A 367 -7.29 0.62 -28.19
C GLU A 367 -7.46 -0.28 -29.42
N GLU A 368 -7.72 -1.57 -29.23
CA GLU A 368 -7.96 -2.53 -30.31
C GLU A 368 -9.17 -2.12 -31.16
N ARG A 369 -10.27 -1.74 -30.50
CA ARG A 369 -11.47 -1.25 -31.19
C ARG A 369 -11.18 0.02 -31.99
N ILE A 370 -10.46 0.98 -31.40
CA ILE A 370 -10.03 2.22 -32.09
C ILE A 370 -9.19 1.89 -33.32
N ARG A 371 -8.26 0.93 -33.21
CA ARG A 371 -7.40 0.48 -34.31
C ARG A 371 -8.21 -0.15 -35.44
N GLU A 372 -9.18 -1.00 -35.12
CA GLU A 372 -10.08 -1.58 -36.12
C GLU A 372 -10.90 -0.50 -36.83
N LYS A 373 -11.45 0.46 -36.08
CA LYS A 373 -12.18 1.59 -36.67
C LYS A 373 -11.28 2.43 -37.57
N LYS A 374 -10.03 2.66 -37.19
CA LYS A 374 -9.05 3.38 -38.01
C LYS A 374 -8.86 2.72 -39.38
N CYS A 375 -8.67 1.40 -39.43
CA CYS A 375 -8.50 0.69 -40.69
C CYS A 375 -9.72 0.87 -41.62
N MET A 376 -10.93 0.72 -41.07
CA MET A 376 -12.16 0.92 -41.85
C MET A 376 -12.29 2.37 -42.34
N MET A 377 -11.90 3.36 -41.53
CA MET A 377 -11.93 4.76 -41.94
C MET A 377 -10.91 5.09 -43.03
N ALA A 378 -9.72 4.49 -42.99
CA ALA A 378 -8.71 4.69 -44.02
C ALA A 378 -9.19 4.14 -45.38
N GLU A 379 -9.83 2.96 -45.38
CA GLU A 379 -10.49 2.42 -46.58
C GLU A 379 -11.58 3.37 -47.09
N TYR A 380 -12.38 3.91 -46.17
CA TYR A 380 -13.46 4.85 -46.48
C TYR A 380 -12.98 6.17 -47.12
N VAL A 381 -11.91 6.76 -46.57
CA VAL A 381 -11.25 7.95 -47.13
C VAL A 381 -10.67 7.65 -48.51
N GLN A 382 -10.11 6.45 -48.70
CA GLN A 382 -9.55 6.04 -49.99
C GLN A 382 -10.65 5.94 -51.06
N THR A 383 -11.80 5.33 -50.76
CA THR A 383 -12.94 5.27 -51.69
C THR A 383 -13.44 6.67 -52.09
N LEU A 384 -13.50 7.62 -51.14
CA LEU A 384 -13.87 9.01 -51.45
C LEU A 384 -12.87 9.69 -52.39
N ARG A 385 -11.57 9.48 -52.16
CA ARG A 385 -10.51 10.04 -52.99
C ARG A 385 -10.52 9.47 -54.41
N GLU A 386 -10.82 8.18 -54.55
CA GLU A 386 -10.97 7.53 -55.86
C GLU A 386 -12.19 8.11 -56.59
N ALA A 387 -13.32 8.26 -55.92
CA ALA A 387 -14.51 8.90 -56.49
C ALA A 387 -14.26 10.38 -56.86
N GLU A 388 -13.50 11.11 -56.05
CA GLU A 388 -13.07 12.49 -56.33
C GLU A 388 -12.18 12.54 -57.56
N SER A 389 -11.09 11.78 -57.59
CA SER A 389 -10.13 11.76 -58.70
C SER A 389 -10.78 11.31 -59.99
N ASP A 390 -11.40 10.13 -59.99
CA ASP A 390 -11.88 9.48 -61.21
C ASP A 390 -13.18 10.12 -61.70
N GLY A 391 -14.11 10.40 -60.77
CA GLY A 391 -15.40 11.02 -61.10
C GLY A 391 -15.27 12.46 -61.60
N VAL A 392 -14.43 13.28 -60.96
CA VAL A 392 -14.21 14.68 -61.40
C VAL A 392 -13.50 14.70 -62.74
N THR A 393 -12.44 13.91 -62.90
CA THR A 393 -11.68 13.85 -64.15
C THR A 393 -12.57 13.35 -65.29
N ALA A 394 -13.32 12.26 -65.08
CA ALA A 394 -14.22 11.73 -66.10
C ALA A 394 -15.30 12.74 -66.48
N LEU A 395 -15.88 13.45 -65.50
CA LEU A 395 -16.92 14.45 -65.77
C LEU A 395 -16.36 15.67 -66.52
N GLU A 396 -15.14 16.12 -66.18
CA GLU A 396 -14.48 17.24 -66.85
C GLU A 396 -14.23 16.96 -68.34
N TYR A 397 -13.88 15.72 -68.69
CA TYR A 397 -13.62 15.30 -70.07
C TYR A 397 -14.84 14.73 -70.80
N SER A 398 -16.01 14.70 -70.17
CA SER A 398 -17.23 14.20 -70.79
C SER A 398 -17.65 15.06 -71.99
N GLN A 399 -17.99 14.41 -73.10
CA GLN A 399 -18.38 15.09 -74.34
C GLN A 399 -19.90 15.02 -74.55
N THR A 400 -20.58 14.12 -73.85
CA THR A 400 -22.02 13.93 -74.01
C THR A 400 -22.76 13.98 -72.67
N LEU A 401 -23.98 14.46 -72.71
CA LEU A 401 -24.86 14.48 -71.55
C LEU A 401 -25.22 13.07 -71.04
N GLN A 402 -25.09 12.04 -71.88
CA GLN A 402 -25.26 10.65 -71.46
C GLN A 402 -24.05 10.17 -70.62
N GLU A 403 -22.83 10.44 -71.07
CA GLU A 403 -21.60 10.11 -70.33
C GLU A 403 -21.59 10.80 -68.96
N GLY A 404 -21.89 12.10 -68.90
CA GLY A 404 -21.96 12.84 -67.63
C GLY A 404 -22.98 12.25 -66.65
N ARG A 405 -24.10 11.72 -67.14
CA ARG A 405 -25.12 11.05 -66.31
C ARG A 405 -24.65 9.70 -65.77
N GLU A 406 -23.97 8.91 -66.59
CA GLU A 406 -23.40 7.63 -66.19
C GLU A 406 -22.32 7.82 -65.11
N ILE A 407 -21.42 8.80 -65.29
CA ILE A 407 -20.36 9.12 -64.31
C ILE A 407 -20.95 9.53 -62.96
N LEU A 408 -21.95 10.43 -62.95
CA LEU A 408 -22.59 10.83 -61.69
C LEU A 408 -23.36 9.67 -61.04
N GLN A 409 -23.91 8.76 -61.84
CA GLN A 409 -24.55 7.56 -61.31
C GLN A 409 -23.55 6.60 -60.66
N GLU A 410 -22.35 6.44 -61.22
CA GLU A 410 -21.27 5.65 -60.62
C GLU A 410 -20.80 6.28 -59.30
N VAL A 411 -20.60 7.61 -59.27
CA VAL A 411 -20.25 8.32 -58.03
C VAL A 411 -21.38 8.20 -56.99
N LEU A 412 -22.65 8.23 -57.40
CA LEU A 412 -23.78 8.01 -56.49
C LEU A 412 -23.90 6.55 -56.02
N TYR A 413 -23.36 5.58 -56.76
CA TYR A 413 -23.33 4.19 -56.32
C TYR A 413 -22.43 4.02 -55.09
N VAL A 414 -21.34 4.78 -55.03
CA VAL A 414 -20.44 4.86 -53.87
C VAL A 414 -21.23 5.18 -52.60
N ARG A 415 -22.28 6.01 -52.66
CA ARG A 415 -23.16 6.35 -51.52
C ARG A 415 -23.69 5.13 -50.74
N GLN A 416 -23.86 3.97 -51.36
CA GLN A 416 -24.33 2.74 -50.68
C GLN A 416 -23.33 2.22 -49.63
N GLU A 417 -22.05 2.58 -49.78
CA GLU A 417 -21.01 2.31 -48.78
C GLU A 417 -21.06 3.33 -47.63
N PHE A 418 -21.79 4.44 -47.81
CA PHE A 418 -21.83 5.62 -46.94
C PHE A 418 -23.17 5.70 -46.18
N ASP A 419 -23.81 4.55 -45.97
CA ASP A 419 -25.05 4.42 -45.21
C ASP A 419 -24.88 5.01 -43.80
N PRO A 420 -25.74 5.98 -43.40
CA PRO A 420 -25.73 6.56 -42.06
C PRO A 420 -25.75 5.52 -40.93
N GLU A 421 -26.40 4.38 -41.12
CA GLU A 421 -26.42 3.30 -40.12
C GLU A 421 -25.04 2.63 -40.00
N LYS A 422 -24.37 2.35 -41.12
CA LYS A 422 -22.99 1.82 -41.12
C LYS A 422 -22.00 2.82 -40.50
N LEU A 423 -22.17 4.11 -40.82
CA LEU A 423 -21.41 5.20 -40.21
C LEU A 423 -21.57 5.22 -38.70
N HIS A 424 -22.81 5.12 -38.23
CA HIS A 424 -23.11 5.14 -36.81
C HIS A 424 -22.45 3.96 -36.09
N VAL A 425 -22.50 2.76 -36.69
CA VAL A 425 -21.82 1.56 -36.18
C VAL A 425 -20.29 1.68 -36.24
N MET A 426 -19.72 2.37 -37.24
CA MET A 426 -18.28 2.67 -37.31
C MET A 426 -17.84 3.62 -36.20
N LEU A 427 -18.73 4.49 -35.72
CA LEU A 427 -18.41 5.59 -34.82
C LEU A 427 -18.78 5.31 -33.35
N GLN A 428 -19.43 4.17 -33.07
CA GLN A 428 -19.64 3.67 -31.71
C GLN A 428 -18.37 2.98 -31.16
N LEU A 429 -17.73 3.68 -30.21
CA LEU A 429 -16.67 3.15 -29.32
C LEU A 429 -17.22 2.49 -28.06
#